data_AF-A0AAE1TDA9-F1
#
_entry.id   AF-A0AAE1TDA9-F1
#
_cell.length_a   1.000
_cell.length_b   1.000
_cell.length_c   1.000
_cell.angle_alpha   90.00
_cell.angle_beta   90.00
_cell.angle_gamma   90.00
#
_symmetry.space_group_name_H-M   'P 1'
#
loop_
_entity.id
_entity.type
_entity.pdbx_description
1 polymer ?
#
loop_
_entity_poly.entity_id
_entity_poly.type
_entity_poly.pdbx_seq_one_letter_code
_entity_poly.pdbx_strand_id
1 'polypeptide(L)'
;MGSAISADNNKVGRDDIAASSSSSTGLGDLPESCISCVFMNLEPEDICKLARVNKTFHRASCADFVWESKFPPAFKFLLNQVLGGAGDDDQQKLQNSFTNKQIYATLCRPNRFHSGSKEVWLDRGSGQVCLLMSSKSMKITGIDDRRYWNYIPTEESRFKSIAYLQQMWWVEVVGDVEFEFPQGRYSLYFRLQLGRASKRLGRRVCNVDQVHGWNIKPVRFELSTSDGQNALSECYLHGPGEWANYHVGDFVVGPSGGPINIKFSLTQIDCTHTKGGLSVDCAFICPTGLSKQNIMMKRENIGKINN
;
A
#
# COMPACT_ATOMS: atom_id res chain seq x y z
N MET A 1 -90.07 -6.33 44.25
CA MET A 1 -91.12 -6.01 43.27
C MET A 1 -90.48 -5.19 42.16
N GLY A 2 -90.78 -5.52 40.90
CA GLY A 2 -90.15 -5.01 39.66
C GLY A 2 -89.13 -6.03 39.11
N SER A 3 -89.49 -7.07 38.34
CA SER A 3 -90.04 -7.11 36.96
C SER A 3 -89.04 -6.51 35.93
N ALA A 4 -88.62 -7.14 34.82
CA ALA A 4 -88.93 -8.43 34.19
C ALA A 4 -88.01 -8.67 32.95
N ILE A 5 -87.95 -9.93 32.46
CA ILE A 5 -87.83 -10.41 31.03
C ILE A 5 -86.45 -10.22 30.34
N SER A 6 -85.62 -11.25 30.13
CA SER A 6 -85.67 -12.40 29.16
C SER A 6 -85.20 -12.07 27.74
N ALA A 7 -84.11 -12.70 27.29
CA ALA A 7 -84.04 -13.47 26.04
C ALA A 7 -82.67 -14.16 25.88
N ASP A 8 -82.71 -15.50 25.86
CA ASP A 8 -81.73 -16.39 25.24
C ASP A 8 -81.56 -16.08 23.74
N ASN A 9 -80.33 -16.16 23.20
CA ASN A 9 -79.88 -17.33 22.43
C ASN A 9 -78.54 -17.13 21.68
N ASN A 10 -77.81 -18.25 21.63
CA ASN A 10 -76.85 -18.71 20.62
C ASN A 10 -75.40 -18.19 20.60
N LYS A 11 -74.53 -19.08 21.13
CA LYS A 11 -73.28 -19.60 20.56
C LYS A 11 -72.95 -19.08 19.15
N VAL A 12 -71.69 -18.69 18.94
CA VAL A 12 -70.69 -19.39 18.09
C VAL A 12 -69.33 -18.73 18.33
N GLY A 13 -68.29 -19.57 18.40
CA GLY A 13 -66.94 -19.21 18.80
C GLY A 13 -66.28 -18.10 17.99
N ARG A 14 -65.26 -17.51 18.61
CA ARG A 14 -64.26 -16.68 17.96
C ARG A 14 -62.92 -16.94 18.61
N ASP A 15 -62.24 -17.91 18.02
CA ASP A 15 -60.84 -17.90 17.62
C ASP A 15 -59.88 -17.17 18.57
N ASP A 16 -59.07 -17.99 19.23
CA ASP A 16 -57.73 -17.65 19.67
C ASP A 16 -56.96 -17.02 18.50
N ILE A 17 -56.95 -15.69 18.42
CA ILE A 17 -55.98 -14.97 17.60
C ILE A 17 -54.66 -15.05 18.38
N ALA A 18 -53.99 -16.19 18.25
CA ALA A 18 -52.56 -16.28 18.41
C ALA A 18 -51.96 -15.24 17.46
N ALA A 19 -51.59 -14.09 18.02
CA ALA A 19 -50.79 -13.11 17.33
C ALA A 19 -49.48 -13.81 16.98
N SER A 20 -49.39 -14.33 15.75
CA SER A 20 -48.14 -14.79 15.16
C SER A 20 -47.24 -13.56 15.14
N SER A 21 -46.35 -13.43 16.12
CA SER A 21 -45.21 -12.56 16.01
C SER A 21 -44.46 -13.02 14.78
N SER A 22 -44.66 -12.33 13.66
CA SER A 22 -43.82 -12.49 12.48
C SER A 22 -42.42 -12.12 12.95
N SER A 23 -41.63 -13.12 13.35
CA SER A 23 -40.20 -12.97 13.59
C SER A 23 -39.63 -12.50 12.27
N SER A 24 -39.43 -11.19 12.15
CA SER A 24 -38.85 -10.59 10.94
C SER A 24 -37.49 -11.24 10.75
N THR A 25 -37.39 -12.10 9.74
CA THR A 25 -36.13 -12.76 9.42
C THR A 25 -35.13 -11.69 9.02
N GLY A 26 -34.07 -11.58 9.81
CA GLY A 26 -33.01 -10.60 9.63
C GLY A 26 -31.86 -11.18 8.83
N LEU A 27 -31.00 -10.31 8.32
CA LEU A 27 -29.78 -10.72 7.62
C LEU A 27 -28.82 -11.54 8.51
N GLY A 28 -28.98 -11.47 9.84
CA GLY A 28 -28.22 -12.27 10.82
C GLY A 28 -28.68 -13.73 10.93
N ASP A 29 -29.84 -14.08 10.38
CA ASP A 29 -30.41 -15.44 10.38
C ASP A 29 -29.93 -16.28 9.19
N LEU A 30 -29.19 -15.67 8.25
CA LEU A 30 -28.58 -16.37 7.12
C LEU A 30 -27.45 -17.30 7.59
N PRO A 31 -27.29 -18.50 6.98
CA PRO A 31 -26.15 -19.36 7.24
C PRO A 31 -24.82 -18.66 6.93
N GLU A 32 -23.80 -18.93 7.74
CA GLU A 32 -22.46 -18.33 7.60
C GLU A 32 -21.88 -18.61 6.20
N SER A 33 -22.10 -19.79 5.64
CA SER A 33 -21.66 -20.16 4.29
C SER A 33 -22.23 -19.25 3.20
N CYS A 34 -23.51 -18.89 3.28
CA CYS A 34 -24.15 -17.98 2.34
C CYS A 34 -23.53 -16.57 2.42
N ILE A 35 -23.31 -16.08 3.64
CA ILE A 35 -22.69 -14.76 3.86
C ILE A 35 -21.25 -14.75 3.36
N SER A 36 -20.48 -15.81 3.61
CA SER A 36 -19.11 -15.94 3.11
C SER A 36 -19.04 -15.95 1.58
N CYS A 37 -20.02 -16.55 0.90
CA CYS A 37 -20.12 -16.48 -0.57
C CYS A 37 -20.33 -15.03 -1.07
N VAL A 38 -21.12 -14.24 -0.35
CA VAL A 38 -21.25 -12.81 -0.65
C VAL A 38 -19.93 -12.09 -0.42
N PHE A 39 -19.24 -12.36 0.70
CA PHE A 39 -17.95 -11.73 1.03
C PHE A 39 -16.86 -12.00 0.00
N MET A 40 -16.84 -13.16 -0.66
CA MET A 40 -15.91 -13.43 -1.77
C MET A 40 -16.01 -12.40 -2.92
N ASN A 41 -17.11 -11.68 -3.03
CA ASN A 41 -17.33 -10.64 -4.04
C ASN A 41 -17.15 -9.20 -3.53
N LEU A 42 -16.85 -9.01 -2.24
CA LEU A 42 -16.68 -7.68 -1.63
C LEU A 42 -15.20 -7.30 -1.49
N GLU A 43 -14.91 -6.00 -1.37
CA GLU A 43 -13.57 -5.56 -0.99
C GLU A 43 -13.25 -5.93 0.47
N PRO A 44 -11.98 -6.19 0.82
CA PRO A 44 -11.58 -6.55 2.18
C PRO A 44 -11.95 -5.50 3.23
N GLU A 45 -11.97 -4.21 2.87
CA GLU A 45 -12.43 -3.15 3.75
C GLU A 45 -13.92 -3.29 4.09
N ASP A 46 -14.76 -3.64 3.12
CA ASP A 46 -16.19 -3.81 3.33
C ASP A 46 -16.49 -5.08 4.12
N ILE A 47 -15.74 -6.16 3.88
CA ILE A 47 -15.79 -7.36 4.72
C ILE A 47 -15.51 -6.98 6.18
N CYS A 48 -14.47 -6.18 6.43
CA CYS A 48 -14.12 -5.76 7.79
C CYS A 48 -15.17 -4.85 8.43
N LYS A 49 -15.81 -3.96 7.66
CA LYS A 49 -16.93 -3.14 8.14
C LYS A 49 -18.14 -4.01 8.49
N LEU A 50 -18.52 -4.92 7.60
CA LEU A 50 -19.66 -5.83 7.79
C LEU A 50 -19.44 -6.81 8.94
N ALA A 51 -18.21 -7.29 9.14
CA ALA A 51 -17.84 -8.13 10.27
C ALA A 51 -18.14 -7.49 11.64
N ARG A 52 -18.23 -6.16 11.72
CA ARG A 52 -18.54 -5.43 12.96
C ARG A 52 -20.03 -5.26 13.21
N VAL A 53 -20.88 -5.55 12.22
CA VAL A 53 -22.33 -5.30 12.31
C VAL A 53 -23.02 -6.36 13.17
N ASN A 54 -22.64 -7.63 13.06
CA ASN A 54 -23.20 -8.70 13.88
C ASN A 54 -22.24 -9.90 14.02
N LYS A 55 -22.57 -10.84 14.93
CA LYS A 55 -21.75 -12.03 15.23
C LYS A 55 -21.67 -13.02 14.06
N THR A 56 -22.77 -13.22 13.33
CA THR A 56 -22.82 -14.14 12.17
C THR A 56 -21.89 -13.66 11.06
N PHE A 57 -21.88 -12.35 10.79
CA PHE A 57 -21.04 -11.67 9.82
C PHE A 57 -19.58 -11.71 10.26
N HIS A 58 -19.32 -11.50 11.55
CA HIS A 58 -17.98 -11.67 12.11
C HIS A 58 -17.45 -13.08 11.82
N ARG A 59 -18.21 -14.13 12.14
CA ARG A 59 -17.83 -15.53 11.92
C ARG A 59 -17.63 -15.86 10.44
N ALA A 60 -18.58 -15.47 9.59
CA ALA A 60 -18.46 -15.62 8.14
C ALA A 60 -17.19 -14.94 7.58
N SER A 61 -16.84 -13.76 8.11
CA SER A 61 -15.62 -13.03 7.72
C SER A 61 -14.33 -13.73 8.11
N CYS A 62 -14.35 -14.71 9.01
CA CYS A 62 -13.17 -15.44 9.45
C CYS A 62 -12.90 -16.69 8.61
N ALA A 63 -13.77 -17.03 7.66
CA ALA A 63 -13.56 -18.20 6.80
C ALA A 63 -12.36 -18.00 5.87
N ASP A 64 -11.47 -19.00 5.82
CA ASP A 64 -10.20 -18.90 5.10
C ASP A 64 -10.37 -18.68 3.59
N PHE A 65 -11.32 -19.39 2.96
CA PHE A 65 -11.61 -19.25 1.53
C PHE A 65 -12.04 -17.82 1.12
N VAL A 66 -12.63 -17.05 2.05
CA VAL A 66 -12.97 -15.65 1.80
C VAL A 66 -11.69 -14.85 1.55
N TRP A 67 -10.66 -15.05 2.36
CA TRP A 67 -9.38 -14.34 2.25
C TRP A 67 -8.47 -14.92 1.17
N GLU A 68 -8.57 -16.22 0.89
CA GLU A 68 -7.92 -16.84 -0.27
C GLU A 68 -8.32 -16.17 -1.58
N SER A 69 -9.61 -15.85 -1.73
CA SER A 69 -10.12 -15.13 -2.89
C SER A 69 -9.56 -13.70 -3.03
N LYS A 70 -9.00 -13.12 -1.95
CA LYS A 70 -8.45 -11.75 -1.94
C LYS A 70 -6.95 -11.71 -2.13
N PHE A 71 -6.26 -12.86 -2.05
CA PHE A 71 -4.84 -12.88 -2.29
C PHE A 71 -4.54 -12.70 -3.77
N PRO A 72 -3.54 -11.87 -4.11
CA PRO A 72 -3.05 -11.87 -5.47
C PRO A 72 -2.42 -13.24 -5.80
N PRO A 73 -2.45 -13.68 -7.07
CA PRO A 73 -1.78 -14.91 -7.48
C PRO A 73 -0.30 -14.99 -7.06
N ALA A 74 0.40 -13.84 -7.09
CA ALA A 74 1.79 -13.67 -6.67
C ALA A 74 2.02 -13.69 -5.14
N PHE A 75 0.99 -13.96 -4.35
CA PHE A 75 1.05 -13.87 -2.89
C PHE A 75 2.09 -14.82 -2.25
N LYS A 76 2.32 -16.00 -2.83
CA LYS A 76 3.36 -16.92 -2.35
C LYS A 76 4.77 -16.34 -2.50
N PHE A 77 5.04 -15.65 -3.62
CA PHE A 77 6.30 -14.93 -3.81
C PHE A 77 6.46 -13.84 -2.75
N LEU A 78 5.40 -13.07 -2.47
CA LEU A 78 5.40 -12.05 -1.42
C LEU A 78 5.70 -12.64 -0.04
N LEU A 79 5.04 -13.74 0.32
CA LEU A 79 5.32 -14.43 1.56
C LEU A 79 6.78 -14.84 1.66
N ASN A 80 7.35 -15.42 0.60
CA ASN A 80 8.74 -15.85 0.62
C ASN A 80 9.70 -14.64 0.77
N GLN A 81 9.39 -13.48 0.18
CA GLN A 81 10.22 -12.28 0.36
C GLN A 81 10.11 -11.69 1.77
N VAL A 82 8.93 -11.76 2.39
CA VAL A 82 8.67 -11.21 3.73
C VAL A 82 9.13 -12.15 4.83
N LEU A 83 8.97 -13.46 4.65
CA LEU A 83 9.22 -14.51 5.63
C LEU A 83 10.49 -15.31 5.37
N GLY A 84 11.09 -15.23 4.18
CA GLY A 84 12.29 -16.00 3.78
C GLY A 84 13.59 -15.62 4.49
N GLY A 85 13.52 -14.79 5.53
CA GLY A 85 14.59 -14.66 6.53
C GLY A 85 14.50 -15.71 7.66
N ALA A 86 13.37 -16.42 7.77
CA ALA A 86 13.19 -17.56 8.66
C ALA A 86 13.38 -18.85 7.85
N GLY A 87 14.04 -19.87 8.43
CA GLY A 87 14.29 -21.12 7.72
C GLY A 87 12.99 -21.82 7.26
N ASP A 88 13.08 -22.76 6.32
CA ASP A 88 11.93 -23.48 5.76
C ASP A 88 10.98 -24.05 6.84
N ASP A 89 11.54 -24.54 7.96
CA ASP A 89 10.78 -25.06 9.10
C ASP A 89 9.97 -23.99 9.85
N ASP A 90 10.47 -22.75 9.92
CA ASP A 90 9.81 -21.63 10.60
C ASP A 90 8.74 -21.00 9.71
N GLN A 91 8.96 -20.94 8.39
CA GLN A 91 7.93 -20.53 7.43
C GLN A 91 6.71 -21.44 7.49
N GLN A 92 6.92 -22.76 7.47
CA GLN A 92 5.83 -23.73 7.48
C GLN A 92 5.06 -23.70 8.80
N LYS A 93 5.75 -23.54 9.95
CA LYS A 93 5.10 -23.35 11.25
C LYS A 93 4.30 -22.05 11.33
N LEU A 94 4.82 -20.96 10.77
CA LEU A 94 4.15 -19.66 10.77
C LEU A 94 2.90 -19.69 9.89
N GLN A 95 2.99 -20.32 8.72
CA GLN A 95 1.87 -20.51 7.80
C GLN A 95 0.79 -21.44 8.40
N ASN A 96 1.19 -22.46 9.15
CA ASN A 96 0.26 -23.35 9.85
C ASN A 96 -0.37 -22.73 11.11
N SER A 97 0.22 -21.65 11.64
CA SER A 97 -0.24 -20.96 12.85
C SER A 97 -1.22 -19.82 12.54
N PHE A 98 -1.12 -19.20 11.36
CA PHE A 98 -1.95 -18.07 10.97
C PHE A 98 -3.09 -18.46 10.02
N THR A 99 -4.27 -17.90 10.30
CA THR A 99 -5.40 -17.87 9.36
C THR A 99 -5.07 -17.01 8.13
N ASN A 100 -5.73 -17.25 7.01
CA ASN A 100 -5.54 -16.45 5.79
C ASN A 100 -5.89 -14.96 6.02
N LYS A 101 -6.83 -14.68 6.92
CA LYS A 101 -7.12 -13.32 7.39
C LYS A 101 -5.91 -12.64 8.05
N GLN A 102 -5.23 -13.34 8.96
CA GLN A 102 -4.07 -12.80 9.68
C GLN A 102 -2.87 -12.60 8.75
N ILE A 103 -2.69 -13.55 7.83
CA ILE A 103 -1.70 -13.46 6.77
C ILE A 103 -1.95 -12.22 5.89
N TYR A 104 -3.18 -12.03 5.40
CA TYR A 104 -3.55 -10.85 4.63
C TYR A 104 -3.31 -9.56 5.40
N ALA A 105 -3.74 -9.51 6.67
CA ALA A 105 -3.50 -8.37 7.54
C ALA A 105 -2.01 -8.05 7.76
N THR A 106 -1.15 -9.08 7.78
CA THR A 106 0.30 -8.96 7.88
C THR A 106 0.90 -8.41 6.60
N LEU A 107 0.47 -8.90 5.43
CA LEU A 107 0.92 -8.36 4.16
C LEU A 107 0.42 -6.94 3.86
N CYS A 108 -0.72 -6.53 4.41
CA CYS A 108 -1.15 -5.14 4.35
C CYS A 108 -0.31 -4.19 5.21
N ARG A 109 0.52 -4.73 6.12
CA ARG A 109 1.50 -3.93 6.84
C ARG A 109 2.77 -3.80 5.97
N PRO A 110 3.53 -2.72 6.15
CA PRO A 110 4.81 -2.60 5.46
C PRO A 110 5.81 -3.66 5.93
N ASN A 111 6.30 -4.47 5.01
CA ASN A 111 7.23 -5.55 5.26
C ASN A 111 8.56 -5.27 4.57
N ARG A 112 9.65 -5.25 5.35
CA ARG A 112 10.99 -4.98 4.85
C ARG A 112 11.66 -6.26 4.38
N PHE A 113 12.36 -6.17 3.25
CA PHE A 113 13.17 -7.25 2.71
C PHE A 113 14.47 -6.69 2.12
N HIS A 114 15.35 -7.56 1.62
CA HIS A 114 16.64 -7.16 1.05
C HIS A 114 17.45 -6.26 2.00
N SER A 115 17.75 -6.80 3.19
CA SER A 115 18.46 -6.10 4.27
C SER A 115 17.82 -4.77 4.69
N GLY A 116 16.50 -4.65 4.52
CA GLY A 116 15.72 -3.47 4.91
C GLY A 116 15.81 -2.30 3.95
N SER A 117 16.43 -2.47 2.78
CA SER A 117 16.54 -1.42 1.75
C SER A 117 15.31 -1.33 0.84
N LYS A 118 14.43 -2.34 0.88
CA LYS A 118 13.17 -2.41 0.15
C LYS A 118 12.02 -2.75 1.11
N GLU A 119 10.82 -2.30 0.77
CA GLU A 119 9.63 -2.49 1.59
C GLU A 119 8.41 -2.75 0.72
N VAL A 120 7.63 -3.78 1.05
CA VAL A 120 6.47 -4.21 0.28
C VAL A 120 5.22 -4.30 1.16
N TRP A 121 4.06 -4.00 0.61
CA TRP A 121 2.77 -4.27 1.25
C TRP A 121 1.64 -4.40 0.23
N LEU A 122 0.53 -4.98 0.68
CA LEU A 122 -0.73 -4.98 -0.07
C LEU A 122 -1.57 -3.75 0.26
N ASP A 123 -2.11 -3.11 -0.77
CA ASP A 123 -3.20 -2.17 -0.58
C ASP A 123 -4.42 -2.90 0.00
N ARG A 124 -5.06 -2.27 1.00
CA ARG A 124 -6.08 -2.93 1.84
C ARG A 124 -7.40 -3.16 1.11
N GLY A 125 -7.76 -2.27 0.19
CA GLY A 125 -8.98 -2.39 -0.60
C GLY A 125 -8.77 -3.26 -1.82
N SER A 126 -7.74 -2.94 -2.62
CA SER A 126 -7.52 -3.61 -3.89
C SER A 126 -6.78 -4.95 -3.81
N GLY A 127 -6.07 -5.24 -2.71
CA GLY A 127 -5.19 -6.42 -2.61
C GLY A 127 -3.99 -6.38 -3.55
N GLN A 128 -3.74 -5.25 -4.20
CA GLN A 128 -2.64 -5.05 -5.14
C GLN A 128 -1.34 -4.68 -4.39
N VAL A 129 -0.19 -4.93 -5.02
CA VAL A 129 1.11 -4.75 -4.37
C VAL A 129 1.65 -3.32 -4.51
N CYS A 130 2.14 -2.76 -3.41
CA CYS A 130 2.97 -1.57 -3.40
C CYS A 130 4.40 -1.94 -3.02
N LEU A 131 5.39 -1.35 -3.69
CA LEU A 131 6.81 -1.61 -3.47
C LEU A 131 7.60 -0.30 -3.33
N LEU A 132 8.42 -0.18 -2.29
CA LEU A 132 9.35 0.92 -2.04
C LEU A 132 10.79 0.44 -2.09
N MET A 133 11.65 1.29 -2.67
CA MET A 133 13.07 1.08 -2.81
C MET A 133 13.81 2.31 -2.30
N SER A 134 14.65 2.14 -1.28
CA SER A 134 15.48 3.23 -0.75
C SER A 134 16.52 3.69 -1.76
N SER A 135 17.06 4.90 -1.58
CA SER A 135 18.21 5.37 -2.35
C SER A 135 19.42 4.45 -2.25
N LYS A 136 19.60 3.74 -1.13
CA LYS A 136 20.66 2.72 -0.95
C LYS A 136 20.48 1.45 -1.79
N SER A 137 19.26 1.20 -2.26
CA SER A 137 18.99 0.09 -3.19
C SER A 137 19.13 0.48 -4.66
N MET A 138 19.52 1.73 -4.93
CA MET A 138 19.74 2.25 -6.28
C MET A 138 21.22 2.48 -6.52
N LYS A 139 21.61 2.40 -7.80
CA LYS A 139 22.94 2.79 -8.25
C LYS A 139 22.94 4.29 -8.51
N ILE A 140 23.72 5.03 -7.72
CA ILE A 140 23.88 6.48 -7.86
C ILE A 140 25.31 6.77 -8.32
N THR A 141 25.46 7.44 -9.45
CA THR A 141 26.77 7.75 -10.01
C THR A 141 27.52 8.74 -9.10
N GLY A 142 28.71 8.35 -8.66
CA GLY A 142 29.56 9.15 -7.76
C GLY A 142 29.20 9.07 -6.28
N ILE A 143 28.33 8.14 -5.86
CA ILE A 143 27.85 8.02 -4.47
C ILE A 143 28.95 7.74 -3.43
N ASP A 144 30.02 7.08 -3.85
CA ASP A 144 31.15 6.74 -2.98
C ASP A 144 32.05 7.95 -2.66
N ASP A 145 31.96 9.01 -3.47
CA ASP A 145 32.71 10.24 -3.25
C ASP A 145 31.90 11.23 -2.41
N ARG A 146 32.33 11.41 -1.16
CA ARG A 146 31.68 12.30 -0.18
C ARG A 146 31.65 13.77 -0.59
N ARG A 147 32.47 14.17 -1.58
CA ARG A 147 32.46 15.52 -2.17
C ARG A 147 31.22 15.75 -3.05
N TYR A 148 30.64 14.69 -3.59
CA TYR A 148 29.46 14.78 -4.45
C TYR A 148 28.20 14.38 -3.70
N TRP A 149 28.23 13.25 -3.00
CA TRP A 149 27.04 12.69 -2.36
C TRP A 149 27.28 12.33 -0.90
N ASN A 150 26.24 12.45 -0.08
CA ASN A 150 26.27 11.94 1.29
C ASN A 150 24.97 11.25 1.63
N TYR A 151 25.06 10.14 2.38
CA TYR A 151 23.90 9.59 3.04
C TYR A 151 23.62 10.37 4.33
N ILE A 152 22.43 10.95 4.43
CA ILE A 152 22.02 11.74 5.58
C ILE A 152 20.96 10.95 6.36
N PRO A 153 21.19 10.68 7.65
CA PRO A 153 20.16 10.13 8.53
C PRO A 153 19.01 11.12 8.69
N THR A 154 17.77 10.65 8.51
CA THR A 154 16.58 11.51 8.66
C THR A 154 15.35 10.72 9.07
N GLU A 155 14.53 11.33 9.92
CA GLU A 155 13.24 10.78 10.34
C GLU A 155 12.15 10.95 9.27
N GLU A 156 12.38 11.81 8.27
CA GLU A 156 11.44 12.07 7.17
C GLU A 156 11.43 10.96 6.11
N SER A 157 12.40 10.03 6.18
CA SER A 157 12.50 8.85 5.33
C SER A 157 11.98 7.61 6.06
N ARG A 158 11.28 6.74 5.33
CA ARG A 158 10.90 5.41 5.82
C ARG A 158 12.10 4.49 6.08
N PHE A 159 13.21 4.74 5.39
CA PHE A 159 14.47 4.00 5.50
C PHE A 159 15.48 4.66 6.43
N LYS A 160 15.08 5.73 7.13
CA LYS A 160 15.91 6.49 8.08
C LYS A 160 17.15 7.15 7.46
N SER A 161 17.26 7.14 6.14
CA SER A 161 18.43 7.63 5.41
C SER A 161 18.03 8.03 3.99
N ILE A 162 18.55 9.16 3.53
CA ILE A 162 18.39 9.66 2.16
C ILE A 162 19.76 9.87 1.52
N ALA A 163 19.83 9.90 0.19
CA ALA A 163 21.02 10.34 -0.53
C ALA A 163 20.90 11.83 -0.83
N TYR A 164 21.91 12.62 -0.48
CA TYR A 164 21.94 14.06 -0.67
C TYR A 164 23.09 14.46 -1.57
N LEU A 165 22.78 15.20 -2.62
CA LEU A 165 23.75 15.76 -3.54
C LEU A 165 24.29 17.08 -3.01
N GLN A 166 25.60 17.15 -2.74
CA GLN A 166 26.29 18.40 -2.49
C GLN A 166 26.43 19.21 -3.78
N GLN A 167 27.15 18.64 -4.76
CA GLN A 167 27.37 19.28 -6.06
C GLN A 167 27.85 18.25 -7.09
N MET A 168 27.31 18.27 -8.32
CA MET A 168 27.78 17.43 -9.43
C MET A 168 27.40 18.03 -10.79
N TRP A 169 28.15 17.68 -11.84
CA TRP A 169 27.89 18.13 -13.22
C TRP A 169 26.90 17.21 -13.95
N TRP A 170 27.03 15.89 -13.81
CA TRP A 170 26.10 14.91 -14.37
C TRP A 170 25.45 14.11 -13.25
N VAL A 171 24.12 14.11 -13.18
CA VAL A 171 23.39 13.33 -12.18
C VAL A 171 22.72 12.15 -12.86
N GLU A 172 22.92 10.97 -12.28
CA GLU A 172 22.30 9.72 -12.72
C GLU A 172 22.02 8.85 -11.49
N VAL A 173 20.75 8.50 -11.31
CA VAL A 173 20.25 7.56 -10.30
C VAL A 173 19.49 6.48 -11.04
N VAL A 174 19.90 5.22 -10.89
CA VAL A 174 19.33 4.07 -11.59
C VAL A 174 18.83 3.05 -10.58
N GLY A 175 17.57 2.64 -10.72
CA GLY A 175 17.01 1.51 -10.01
C GLY A 175 16.79 0.33 -10.96
N ASP A 176 16.92 -0.87 -10.39
CA ASP A 176 16.71 -2.14 -11.07
C ASP A 176 16.03 -3.08 -10.06
N VAL A 177 14.86 -3.58 -10.41
CA VAL A 177 14.10 -4.47 -9.54
C VAL A 177 13.41 -5.56 -10.35
N GLU A 178 13.63 -6.80 -9.95
CA GLU A 178 12.89 -7.97 -10.41
C GLU A 178 11.86 -8.34 -9.33
N PHE A 179 10.58 -8.37 -9.71
CA PHE A 179 9.50 -8.58 -8.76
C PHE A 179 8.27 -9.20 -9.41
N GLU A 180 7.57 -10.07 -8.70
CA GLU A 180 6.32 -10.67 -9.17
C GLU A 180 5.12 -9.81 -8.73
N PHE A 181 4.68 -8.93 -9.62
CA PHE A 181 3.50 -8.10 -9.38
C PHE A 181 2.22 -8.83 -9.80
N PRO A 182 1.10 -8.66 -9.07
CA PRO A 182 -0.21 -9.08 -9.54
C PRO A 182 -0.58 -8.37 -10.84
N GLN A 183 -1.41 -9.01 -11.67
CA GLN A 183 -1.98 -8.38 -12.86
C GLN A 183 -2.63 -7.04 -12.49
N GLY A 184 -2.29 -5.99 -13.24
CA GLY A 184 -2.76 -4.64 -12.95
C GLY A 184 -1.98 -3.57 -13.69
N ARG A 185 -2.42 -2.33 -13.51
CA ARG A 185 -1.72 -1.13 -14.00
C ARG A 185 -0.99 -0.49 -12.82
N TYR A 186 0.28 -0.18 -13.02
CA TYR A 186 1.14 0.37 -11.99
C TYR A 186 1.79 1.66 -12.47
N SER A 187 2.12 2.51 -11.51
CA SER A 187 2.81 3.77 -11.71
C SER A 187 4.08 3.80 -10.85
N LEU A 188 5.18 4.28 -11.42
CA LEU A 188 6.46 4.45 -10.73
C LEU A 188 6.72 5.93 -10.45
N TYR A 189 7.24 6.20 -9.25
CA TYR A 189 7.57 7.56 -8.82
C TYR A 189 8.92 7.60 -8.10
N PHE A 190 9.62 8.73 -8.22
CA PHE A 190 10.68 9.12 -7.30
C PHE A 190 10.14 10.09 -6.25
N ARG A 191 10.54 9.89 -4.99
CA ARG A 191 10.33 10.88 -3.94
C ARG A 191 11.58 11.73 -3.78
N LEU A 192 11.47 13.01 -4.14
CA LEU A 192 12.59 13.95 -4.17
C LEU A 192 12.26 15.22 -3.38
N GLN A 193 13.30 15.89 -2.91
CA GLN A 193 13.21 17.22 -2.32
C GLN A 193 14.41 18.06 -2.77
N LEU A 194 14.17 19.32 -3.12
CA LEU A 194 15.24 20.31 -3.24
C LEU A 194 15.50 20.94 -1.87
N GLY A 195 16.69 20.74 -1.35
CA GLY A 195 17.15 21.18 -0.04
C GLY A 195 17.45 20.03 0.90
N ARG A 196 17.99 20.37 2.07
CA ARG A 196 18.35 19.44 3.14
C ARG A 196 17.44 19.65 4.34
N ALA A 197 16.56 18.69 4.61
CA ALA A 197 15.77 18.67 5.83
C ALA A 197 16.66 18.53 7.08
N SER A 198 16.32 19.29 8.12
CA SER A 198 16.98 19.30 9.42
C SER A 198 15.97 19.63 10.52
N LYS A 199 16.35 19.38 11.79
CA LYS A 199 15.55 19.81 12.94
C LYS A 199 16.30 20.91 13.68
N ARG A 200 15.63 22.02 13.95
CA ARG A 200 16.13 23.10 14.81
C ARG A 200 15.11 23.34 15.91
N LEU A 201 15.52 23.14 17.17
CA LEU A 201 14.65 23.28 18.35
C LEU A 201 13.34 22.48 18.22
N GLY A 202 13.42 21.24 17.73
CA GLY A 202 12.27 20.35 17.54
C GLY A 202 11.37 20.68 16.34
N ARG A 203 11.58 21.81 15.66
CA ARG A 203 10.83 22.20 14.46
C ARG A 203 11.55 21.73 13.20
N ARG A 204 10.76 21.33 12.19
CA ARG A 204 11.26 21.01 10.85
C ARG A 204 11.77 22.29 10.18
N VAL A 205 13.00 22.26 9.68
CA VAL A 205 13.61 23.33 8.89
C VAL A 205 14.28 22.70 7.67
N CYS A 206 14.14 23.29 6.49
CA CYS A 206 14.87 22.85 5.31
C CYS A 206 15.88 23.92 4.90
N ASN A 207 17.16 23.55 4.82
CA ASN A 207 18.19 24.42 4.25
C ASN A 207 18.15 24.27 2.73
N VAL A 208 17.97 25.38 2.02
CA VAL A 208 17.91 25.42 0.55
C VAL A 208 19.11 26.16 -0.06
N ASP A 209 20.09 26.58 0.75
CA ASP A 209 21.21 27.43 0.32
C ASP A 209 22.10 26.75 -0.72
N GLN A 210 22.16 25.42 -0.68
CA GLN A 210 22.93 24.59 -1.62
C GLN A 210 22.15 24.21 -2.89
N VAL A 211 20.87 24.58 -3.00
CA VAL A 211 20.04 24.25 -4.17
C VAL A 211 20.41 25.16 -5.34
N HIS A 212 20.91 24.57 -6.42
CA HIS A 212 21.26 25.28 -7.64
C HIS A 212 21.25 24.37 -8.87
N GLY A 213 21.17 24.94 -10.08
CA GLY A 213 21.31 24.24 -11.36
C GLY A 213 20.06 23.50 -11.88
N TRP A 214 19.18 23.04 -10.99
CA TRP A 214 18.00 22.23 -11.35
C TRP A 214 16.95 22.93 -12.21
N ASN A 215 17.00 24.26 -12.30
CA ASN A 215 16.07 25.06 -13.11
C ASN A 215 16.58 25.36 -14.54
N ILE A 216 17.80 24.93 -14.89
CA ILE A 216 18.40 25.23 -16.20
C ILE A 216 17.90 24.24 -17.27
N LYS A 217 17.78 22.96 -16.93
CA LYS A 217 17.19 21.91 -17.79
C LYS A 217 16.28 21.00 -16.98
N PRO A 218 15.26 20.40 -17.61
CA PRO A 218 14.43 19.43 -16.93
C PRO A 218 15.23 18.18 -16.57
N VAL A 219 14.76 17.50 -15.55
CA VAL A 219 15.21 16.15 -15.19
C VAL A 219 14.45 15.16 -16.05
N ARG A 220 15.18 14.21 -16.64
CA ARG A 220 14.63 13.12 -17.44
C ARG A 220 14.46 11.88 -16.58
N PHE A 221 13.25 11.35 -16.59
CA PHE A 221 12.86 10.12 -15.94
C PHE A 221 12.56 9.07 -17.00
N GLU A 222 13.07 7.87 -16.80
CA GLU A 222 12.83 6.76 -17.71
C GLU A 222 12.42 5.51 -16.96
N LEU A 223 11.62 4.70 -17.63
CA LEU A 223 11.17 3.40 -17.19
C LEU A 223 11.30 2.44 -18.38
N SER A 224 11.82 1.25 -18.13
CA SER A 224 11.80 0.13 -19.07
C SER A 224 11.50 -1.17 -18.33
N THR A 225 10.80 -2.07 -18.99
CA THR A 225 10.44 -3.38 -18.45
C THR A 225 10.96 -4.51 -19.34
N SER A 226 11.17 -5.70 -18.76
CA SER A 226 11.67 -6.87 -19.50
C SER A 226 10.76 -7.36 -20.62
N ASP A 227 9.47 -7.03 -20.59
CA ASP A 227 8.49 -7.32 -21.65
C ASP A 227 8.41 -6.22 -22.73
N GLY A 228 9.30 -5.22 -22.67
CA GLY A 228 9.49 -4.23 -23.73
C GLY A 228 8.67 -2.94 -23.59
N GLN A 229 7.95 -2.74 -22.48
CA GLN A 229 7.30 -1.45 -22.22
C GLN A 229 8.34 -0.42 -21.82
N ASN A 230 8.12 0.82 -22.25
CA ASN A 230 8.99 1.94 -21.94
C ASN A 230 8.16 3.19 -21.70
N ALA A 231 8.62 4.05 -20.78
CA ALA A 231 8.07 5.37 -20.57
C ALA A 231 9.20 6.38 -20.35
N LEU A 232 8.98 7.61 -20.83
CA LEU A 232 9.90 8.72 -20.66
C LEU A 232 9.09 9.95 -20.27
N SER A 233 9.55 10.64 -19.24
CA SER A 233 8.97 11.91 -18.80
C SER A 233 10.07 12.90 -18.44
N GLU A 234 9.82 14.17 -18.71
CA GLU A 234 10.75 15.25 -18.38
C GLU A 234 10.01 16.33 -17.62
N CYS A 235 10.58 16.78 -16.50
CA CYS A 235 10.02 17.91 -15.76
C CYS A 235 11.09 18.64 -14.95
N TYR A 236 10.80 19.88 -14.60
CA TYR A 236 11.64 20.64 -13.67
C TYR A 236 11.33 20.24 -12.23
N LEU A 237 12.36 20.23 -11.40
CA LEU A 237 12.19 20.05 -9.97
C LEU A 237 11.70 21.37 -9.35
N HIS A 238 10.55 21.33 -8.68
CA HIS A 238 9.90 22.48 -8.08
C HIS A 238 9.71 22.30 -6.57
N GLY A 239 9.37 23.39 -5.88
CA GLY A 239 9.06 23.39 -4.44
C GLY A 239 10.26 23.11 -3.53
N PRO A 240 11.29 23.98 -3.50
CA PRO A 240 12.36 23.88 -2.51
C PRO A 240 11.81 23.82 -1.09
N GLY A 241 12.35 22.92 -0.28
CA GLY A 241 11.90 22.72 1.10
C GLY A 241 10.80 21.68 1.28
N GLU A 242 10.19 21.19 0.21
CA GLU A 242 9.08 20.24 0.25
C GLU A 242 9.42 18.91 -0.42
N TRP A 243 8.82 17.82 0.07
CA TRP A 243 8.92 16.52 -0.56
C TRP A 243 7.85 16.41 -1.64
N ALA A 244 8.26 16.01 -2.84
CA ALA A 244 7.37 15.79 -3.96
C ALA A 244 7.60 14.41 -4.59
N ASN A 245 6.52 13.86 -5.15
CA ASN A 245 6.52 12.59 -5.86
C ASN A 245 6.51 12.87 -7.37
N TYR A 246 7.65 12.65 -8.00
CA TYR A 246 7.86 12.84 -9.43
C TYR A 246 7.51 11.54 -10.16
N HIS A 247 6.52 11.62 -11.05
CA HIS A 247 6.08 10.48 -11.84
C HIS A 247 7.12 10.15 -12.89
N VAL A 248 7.48 8.87 -13.00
CA VAL A 248 8.42 8.37 -14.00
C VAL A 248 7.67 7.86 -15.21
N GLY A 249 6.68 7.00 -14.96
CA GLY A 249 5.89 6.36 -16.00
C GLY A 249 4.93 5.31 -15.44
N ASP A 250 4.06 4.83 -16.32
CA ASP A 250 3.12 3.75 -16.03
C ASP A 250 3.52 2.49 -16.81
N PHE A 251 3.21 1.32 -16.27
CA PHE A 251 3.38 0.03 -16.94
C PHE A 251 2.23 -0.91 -16.57
N VAL A 252 2.02 -1.93 -17.40
CA VAL A 252 0.96 -2.93 -17.21
C VAL A 252 1.57 -4.28 -16.96
N VAL A 253 1.10 -4.97 -15.92
CA VAL A 253 1.47 -6.35 -15.66
C VAL A 253 0.38 -7.24 -16.26
N GLY A 254 0.76 -8.02 -17.28
CA GLY A 254 -0.11 -8.95 -17.97
C GLY A 254 -0.46 -10.19 -17.13
N PRO A 255 -1.28 -11.10 -17.68
CA PRO A 255 -1.66 -12.35 -17.01
C PRO A 255 -0.54 -13.41 -17.04
N SER A 256 0.56 -13.15 -17.77
CA SER A 256 1.74 -14.03 -17.79
C SER A 256 2.32 -14.13 -16.39
N GLY A 257 2.25 -15.33 -15.79
CA GLY A 257 2.83 -15.57 -14.47
C GLY A 257 4.35 -15.44 -14.52
N GLY A 258 4.91 -14.72 -13.55
CA GLY A 258 6.36 -14.64 -13.34
C GLY A 258 6.86 -13.24 -12.97
N PRO A 259 8.13 -13.14 -12.55
CA PRO A 259 8.74 -11.87 -12.22
C PRO A 259 8.87 -10.96 -13.45
N ILE A 260 8.66 -9.66 -13.26
CA ILE A 260 9.00 -8.63 -14.23
C ILE A 260 10.23 -7.88 -13.76
N ASN A 261 11.21 -7.69 -14.64
CA ASN A 261 12.34 -6.80 -14.37
C ASN A 261 11.97 -5.39 -14.81
N ILE A 262 12.11 -4.43 -13.89
CA ILE A 262 11.78 -3.04 -14.07
C ILE A 262 13.04 -2.22 -13.81
N LYS A 263 13.50 -1.53 -14.85
CA LYS A 263 14.60 -0.57 -14.77
C LYS A 263 14.05 0.83 -14.86
N PHE A 264 14.58 1.73 -14.05
CA PHE A 264 14.14 3.11 -14.06
C PHE A 264 15.28 4.04 -13.71
N SER A 265 15.22 5.27 -14.19
CA SER A 265 16.28 6.24 -13.99
C SER A 265 15.75 7.64 -13.73
N LEU A 266 16.57 8.42 -13.03
CA LEU A 266 16.50 9.87 -12.93
C LEU A 266 17.84 10.38 -13.45
N THR A 267 17.81 11.17 -14.52
CA THR A 267 19.01 11.68 -15.17
C THR A 267 18.94 13.16 -15.47
N GLN A 268 20.07 13.82 -15.32
CA GLN A 268 20.35 15.12 -15.90
C GLN A 268 21.85 15.19 -16.21
N ILE A 269 22.21 14.60 -17.35
CA ILE A 269 23.59 14.50 -17.83
C ILE A 269 23.89 15.76 -18.64
N ASP A 270 24.22 16.85 -17.93
CA ASP A 270 24.54 18.12 -18.56
C ASP A 270 25.74 18.79 -17.88
N CYS A 271 26.88 18.77 -18.55
CA CYS A 271 28.13 19.35 -18.05
C CYS A 271 28.25 20.87 -18.25
N THR A 272 27.18 21.58 -18.65
CA THR A 272 27.22 23.04 -18.81
C THR A 272 27.08 23.82 -17.49
N HIS A 273 26.55 23.18 -16.44
CA HIS A 273 26.36 23.80 -15.13
C HIS A 273 26.38 22.76 -14.00
N THR A 274 26.82 23.18 -12.82
CA THR A 274 26.76 22.38 -11.60
C THR A 274 25.34 22.34 -11.05
N LYS A 275 25.01 21.23 -10.38
CA LYS A 275 23.73 21.00 -9.70
C LYS A 275 24.01 20.56 -8.28
N GLY A 276 23.22 21.03 -7.32
CA GLY A 276 23.40 20.71 -5.92
C GLY A 276 22.11 20.80 -5.12
N GLY A 277 22.12 20.29 -3.90
CA GLY A 277 20.99 20.37 -2.98
C GLY A 277 19.84 19.43 -3.30
N LEU A 278 20.04 18.33 -4.04
CA LEU A 278 18.99 17.32 -4.26
C LEU A 278 19.01 16.26 -3.18
N SER A 279 17.87 16.05 -2.54
CA SER A 279 17.59 14.94 -1.63
C SER A 279 16.78 13.85 -2.36
N VAL A 280 17.33 12.64 -2.44
CA VAL A 280 16.70 11.44 -2.99
C VAL A 280 16.37 10.49 -1.83
N ASP A 281 15.08 10.26 -1.58
CA ASP A 281 14.65 9.33 -0.53
C ASP A 281 14.46 7.91 -1.04
N CYS A 282 13.49 7.74 -1.93
CA CYS A 282 13.10 6.43 -2.43
C CYS A 282 12.43 6.54 -3.80
N ALA A 283 12.29 5.39 -4.44
CA ALA A 283 11.35 5.19 -5.54
C ALA A 283 10.25 4.26 -5.05
N PHE A 284 9.04 4.45 -5.57
CA PHE A 284 7.92 3.60 -5.24
C PHE A 284 7.09 3.24 -6.46
N ILE A 285 6.61 2.01 -6.44
CA ILE A 285 5.69 1.43 -7.42
C ILE A 285 4.38 1.17 -6.69
N CYS A 286 3.28 1.62 -7.27
CA CYS A 286 1.95 1.38 -6.74
C CYS A 286 0.93 1.27 -7.87
N PRO A 287 -0.22 0.62 -7.62
CA PRO A 287 -1.32 0.59 -8.58
C PRO A 287 -1.74 1.99 -9.01
N THR A 288 -1.99 2.15 -10.31
CA THR A 288 -2.41 3.42 -10.89
C THR A 288 -3.77 3.81 -10.33
N GLY A 289 -3.91 5.07 -9.88
CA GLY A 289 -5.17 5.58 -9.29
C GLY A 289 -5.25 5.51 -7.77
N LEU A 290 -4.32 4.84 -7.08
CA LEU A 290 -4.18 4.98 -5.63
C LEU A 290 -3.75 6.40 -5.27
N SER A 291 -4.44 7.00 -4.30
CA SER A 291 -4.14 8.38 -3.90
C SER A 291 -2.72 8.49 -3.31
N LYS A 292 -1.94 9.44 -3.83
CA LYS A 292 -0.53 9.68 -3.47
C LYS A 292 -0.33 9.95 -1.96
N GLN A 293 -1.35 10.50 -1.29
CA GLN A 293 -1.34 10.81 0.14
C GLN A 293 -1.45 9.57 1.03
N ASN A 294 -2.15 8.51 0.58
CA ASN A 294 -2.37 7.29 1.36
C ASN A 294 -1.12 6.38 1.44
N ILE A 295 -0.16 6.54 0.53
CA ILE A 295 1.04 5.69 0.42
C ILE A 295 2.12 6.12 1.41
N MET A 296 2.27 7.42 1.68
CA MET A 296 3.32 7.96 2.55
C MET A 296 2.89 8.19 4.00
N MET A 297 1.60 8.38 4.27
CA MET A 297 1.08 8.71 5.62
C MET A 297 0.68 7.51 6.49
N LYS A 298 0.81 6.26 6.00
CA LYS A 298 0.34 5.04 6.70
C LYS A 298 1.09 4.67 8.00
N ARG A 299 1.85 5.60 8.63
CA ARG A 299 2.37 5.45 10.00
C ARG A 299 1.42 5.96 11.09
N GLU A 300 0.39 6.75 10.78
CA GLU A 300 -0.31 7.51 11.83
C GLU A 300 -1.55 6.85 12.46
N ASN A 301 -2.09 5.74 11.92
CA ASN A 301 -3.37 5.18 12.42
C ASN A 301 -3.35 3.73 12.95
N ILE A 302 -2.18 3.13 13.19
CA ILE A 302 -2.12 1.74 13.70
C ILE A 302 -2.36 1.66 15.23
N GLY A 303 -2.44 2.81 15.93
CA GLY A 303 -2.66 2.86 17.38
C GLY A 303 -4.11 2.90 17.88
N LYS A 304 -5.14 2.82 17.02
CA LYS A 304 -6.55 3.03 17.43
C LYS A 304 -7.55 1.93 17.03
N ILE A 305 -7.11 0.76 16.58
CA ILE A 305 -8.03 -0.36 16.23
C ILE A 305 -7.88 -1.55 17.19
N ASN A 306 -7.38 -1.32 18.40
CA ASN A 306 -7.51 -2.28 19.50
C ASN A 306 -8.30 -1.61 20.62
N ASN A 307 -9.63 -1.60 20.45
CA ASN A 307 -10.66 -1.72 21.49
C ASN A 307 -12.02 -1.91 20.83
#